data_AF-A0A315ZVU8-F1
#
_entry.id   AF-A0A315ZVU8-F1
#
_cell.length_a   1.000
_cell.length_b   1.000
_cell.length_c   1.000
_cell.angle_alpha   90.00
_cell.angle_beta   90.00
_cell.angle_gamma   90.00
#
_symmetry.space_group_name_H-M   'P 1'
#
loop_
_entity.id
_entity.type
_entity.pdbx_description
1 polymer ?
#
loop_
_entity_poly.entity_id
_entity_poly.type
_entity_poly.pdbx_seq_one_letter_code
_entity_poly.pdbx_strand_id
1 'polypeptide(L)'
;MKFTGRLKEPVIDYLTGRLTILFETYEDFREAYEELKDKGILSLEIKPYKKKRSLDANAYYWVLLTKLARLLELSNPEAHNRMICHYGYPVIIGGGLARTPLPDTEEVDRKIKNATEYHLKSTSDVKAGKDGVTYRTYIMMRGSSEYNTEEMARLIKGLISECKDYGIPDSEIATPDEKRLLKKVYGVDIG
;
A
#
# COMPACT_ATOMS: atom_id res chain seq x y z
N MET A 1 4.74 -20.34 -3.38
CA MET A 1 3.31 -20.65 -3.61
C MET A 1 2.57 -20.86 -2.29
N LYS A 2 1.31 -20.41 -2.18
CA LYS A 2 0.45 -20.64 -1.00
C LYS A 2 -0.93 -21.04 -1.49
N PHE A 3 -1.37 -22.23 -1.10
CA PHE A 3 -2.67 -22.77 -1.46
C PHE A 3 -3.57 -22.81 -0.23
N THR A 4 -4.86 -22.65 -0.45
CA THR A 4 -5.90 -22.96 0.52
C THR A 4 -6.59 -24.25 0.11
N GLY A 5 -7.21 -24.91 1.08
CA GLY A 5 -7.80 -26.21 0.82
C GLY A 5 -8.12 -26.93 2.11
N ARG A 6 -8.39 -28.23 1.97
CA ARG A 6 -8.64 -29.12 3.10
C ARG A 6 -7.84 -30.40 2.96
N LEU A 7 -7.47 -30.95 4.12
CA LEU A 7 -6.92 -32.29 4.19
C LEU A 7 -8.04 -33.30 3.97
N LYS A 8 -7.77 -34.28 3.10
CA LYS A 8 -8.56 -35.50 2.97
C LYS A 8 -7.97 -36.58 3.87
N GLU A 9 -8.71 -37.67 3.99
CA GLU A 9 -8.25 -38.88 4.67
C GLU A 9 -6.92 -39.33 4.04
N PRO A 10 -5.87 -39.56 4.85
CA PRO A 10 -4.57 -39.97 4.34
C PRO A 10 -4.61 -41.40 3.81
N VAL A 11 -3.75 -41.70 2.85
CA VAL A 11 -3.58 -43.06 2.32
C VAL A 11 -2.37 -43.69 3.00
N ILE A 12 -2.52 -44.93 3.46
CA ILE A 12 -1.43 -45.70 4.08
C ILE A 12 -0.89 -46.68 3.05
N ASP A 13 0.41 -46.60 2.79
CA ASP A 13 1.13 -47.67 2.10
C ASP A 13 1.36 -48.81 3.10
N TYR A 14 0.71 -49.96 2.89
CA TYR A 14 0.80 -51.11 3.79
C TYR A 14 2.16 -51.79 3.81
N LEU A 15 2.96 -51.66 2.74
CA LEU A 15 4.28 -52.29 2.66
C LEU A 15 5.32 -51.45 3.40
N THR A 16 5.26 -50.13 3.24
CA THR A 16 6.24 -49.21 3.83
C THR A 16 5.79 -48.59 5.16
N GLY A 17 4.50 -48.70 5.49
CA GLY A 17 3.87 -48.06 6.64
C GLY A 17 3.79 -46.53 6.54
N ARG A 18 4.13 -45.95 5.38
CA ARG A 18 4.18 -44.50 5.20
C ARG A 18 2.79 -43.93 4.91
N LEU A 19 2.52 -42.78 5.53
CA LEU A 19 1.32 -41.99 5.28
C LEU A 19 1.55 -41.06 4.10
N THR A 20 0.61 -41.07 3.16
CA THR A 20 0.52 -40.09 2.08
C THR A 20 -0.56 -39.07 2.42
N ILE A 21 -0.17 -37.80 2.45
CA ILE A 21 -1.08 -36.68 2.69
C ILE A 21 -1.81 -36.34 1.39
N LEU A 22 -3.14 -36.31 1.44
CA LEU A 22 -3.98 -35.81 0.36
C LEU A 22 -4.51 -34.42 0.73
N PHE A 23 -4.15 -33.41 -0.07
CA PHE A 23 -4.59 -32.03 0.12
C PHE A 23 -5.40 -31.59 -1.11
N GLU A 24 -6.70 -31.34 -0.89
CA GLU A 24 -7.60 -30.84 -1.93
C GLU A 24 -7.48 -29.31 -1.96
N THR A 25 -6.82 -28.77 -2.99
CA THR A 25 -6.63 -27.33 -3.17
C THR A 25 -7.90 -26.66 -3.70
N TYR A 26 -8.16 -25.43 -3.27
CA TYR A 26 -9.22 -24.60 -3.85
C TYR A 26 -8.74 -23.77 -5.04
N GLU A 27 -7.44 -23.50 -5.13
CA GLU A 27 -6.82 -22.90 -6.31
C GLU A 27 -6.25 -23.97 -7.26
N ASP A 28 -5.97 -23.58 -8.51
CA ASP A 28 -5.36 -24.46 -9.52
C ASP A 28 -3.89 -24.75 -9.17
N PHE A 29 -3.58 -26.03 -8.91
CA PHE A 29 -2.26 -26.52 -8.52
C PHE A 29 -1.43 -27.04 -9.70
N ARG A 30 -1.97 -27.09 -10.93
CA ARG A 30 -1.32 -27.80 -12.06
C ARG A 30 0.05 -27.27 -12.42
N GLU A 31 0.22 -25.95 -12.47
CA GLU A 31 1.52 -25.32 -12.78
C GLU A 31 2.57 -25.65 -11.70
N ALA A 32 2.19 -25.51 -10.43
CA ALA A 32 3.04 -25.86 -9.30
C ALA A 32 3.42 -27.35 -9.29
N TYR A 33 2.50 -28.24 -9.69
CA TYR A 33 2.79 -29.66 -9.84
C TYR A 33 3.88 -29.91 -10.87
N GLU A 34 3.77 -29.31 -12.06
CA GLU A 34 4.76 -29.46 -13.13
C GLU A 34 6.16 -28.97 -12.69
N GLU A 35 6.24 -27.90 -11.91
CA GLU A 35 7.51 -27.38 -11.37
C GLU A 35 8.15 -28.30 -10.31
N LEU A 36 7.31 -29.01 -9.53
CA LEU A 36 7.76 -29.71 -8.31
C LEU A 36 7.88 -31.23 -8.48
N LYS A 37 7.19 -31.85 -9.46
CA LYS A 37 7.08 -33.31 -9.60
C LYS A 37 8.41 -34.04 -9.69
N ASP A 38 9.44 -33.40 -10.24
CA ASP A 38 10.78 -34.01 -10.45
C ASP A 38 11.79 -33.63 -9.35
N LYS A 39 11.35 -32.97 -8.26
CA LYS A 39 12.22 -32.62 -7.13
C LYS A 39 12.29 -33.79 -6.14
N GLY A 40 13.50 -34.30 -5.88
CA GLY A 40 13.69 -35.49 -5.05
C GLY A 40 13.30 -35.35 -3.57
N ILE A 41 13.38 -34.14 -3.00
CA ILE A 41 12.95 -33.86 -1.61
C ILE A 41 12.18 -32.55 -1.61
N LEU A 42 10.97 -32.57 -1.05
CA LEU A 42 10.09 -31.42 -0.90
C LEU A 42 9.78 -31.18 0.57
N SER A 43 9.69 -29.91 0.96
CA SER A 43 9.22 -29.50 2.29
C SER A 43 7.76 -29.05 2.20
N LEU A 44 6.93 -29.48 3.15
CA LEU A 44 5.52 -29.14 3.23
C LEU A 44 5.20 -28.50 4.59
N GLU A 45 4.59 -27.33 4.58
CA GLU A 45 4.11 -26.63 5.78
C GLU A 45 2.59 -26.43 5.69
N ILE A 46 1.84 -26.98 6.64
CA ILE A 46 0.37 -26.82 6.73
C ILE A 46 0.05 -26.04 7.99
N LYS A 47 -0.71 -24.95 7.84
CA LYS A 47 -1.15 -24.09 8.95
C LYS A 47 -2.67 -23.94 8.92
N PRO A 48 -3.35 -23.84 10.08
CA PRO A 48 -4.77 -23.49 10.12
C PRO A 48 -5.00 -22.21 9.32
N TYR A 49 -5.95 -22.26 8.38
CA TYR A 49 -6.29 -21.08 7.60
C TYR A 49 -6.90 -20.03 8.51
N LYS A 50 -6.16 -18.93 8.70
CA LYS A 50 -6.72 -17.68 9.17
C LYS A 50 -6.91 -16.82 7.94
N LYS A 51 -8.11 -16.26 7.77
CA LYS A 51 -8.33 -15.21 6.77
C LYS A 51 -7.22 -14.18 7.01
N LYS A 52 -6.27 -14.10 6.07
CA LYS A 52 -5.24 -13.07 6.11
C LYS A 52 -6.04 -11.77 6.26
N ARG A 53 -5.73 -10.94 7.28
CA ARG A 53 -5.94 -9.50 7.12
C ARG A 53 -5.37 -9.18 5.73
N SER A 54 -6.08 -8.35 4.96
CA SER A 54 -5.86 -8.00 3.55
C SER A 54 -4.39 -7.97 3.12
N LEU A 55 -4.08 -7.81 1.82
CA LEU A 55 -2.78 -7.19 1.47
C LEU A 55 -2.53 -6.09 2.51
N ASP A 56 -1.36 -6.08 3.14
CA ASP A 56 -1.05 -4.95 4.00
C ASP A 56 -0.92 -3.78 3.02
N ALA A 57 -2.04 -3.11 2.77
CA ALA A 57 -2.16 -2.03 1.80
C ALA A 57 -1.16 -0.94 2.15
N ASN A 58 -0.88 -0.79 3.45
CA ASN A 58 0.15 0.10 3.94
C ASN A 58 1.54 -0.41 3.51
N ALA A 59 1.88 -1.69 3.70
CA ALA A 59 3.14 -2.23 3.20
C ALA A 59 3.29 -2.11 1.67
N TYR A 60 2.26 -2.46 0.90
CA TYR A 60 2.26 -2.31 -0.56
C TYR A 60 2.45 -0.84 -0.97
N TYR A 61 1.69 0.06 -0.34
CA TYR A 61 1.79 1.50 -0.53
C TYR A 61 3.23 1.99 -0.30
N TRP A 62 3.87 1.65 0.81
CA TRP A 62 5.22 2.10 1.12
C TRP A 62 6.28 1.54 0.15
N VAL A 63 6.14 0.30 -0.31
CA VAL A 63 7.03 -0.28 -1.32
C VAL A 63 6.92 0.49 -2.63
N LEU A 64 5.71 0.70 -3.13
CA LEU A 64 5.50 1.42 -4.38
C LEU A 64 5.89 2.90 -4.26
N LEU A 65 5.58 3.54 -3.13
CA LEU A 65 5.94 4.92 -2.84
C LEU A 65 7.46 5.10 -2.85
N THR A 66 8.21 4.16 -2.28
CA THR A 66 9.68 4.21 -2.27
C THR A 66 10.26 4.15 -3.68
N LYS A 67 9.64 3.41 -4.60
CA LYS A 67 10.06 3.39 -6.01
C LYS A 67 9.82 4.75 -6.67
N LEU A 68 8.62 5.31 -6.49
CA LEU A 68 8.29 6.63 -7.02
C LEU A 68 9.18 7.73 -6.43
N ALA A 69 9.42 7.71 -5.11
CA ALA A 69 10.26 8.68 -4.42
C ALA A 69 11.69 8.72 -4.99
N ARG A 70 12.29 7.56 -5.28
CA ARG A 70 13.61 7.46 -5.92
C ARG A 70 13.62 8.08 -7.32
N LEU A 71 12.57 7.85 -8.11
CA LEU A 71 12.45 8.39 -9.46
C LEU A 71 12.29 9.92 -9.46
N LEU A 72 11.60 10.46 -8.45
CA LEU A 72 11.38 11.89 -8.27
C LEU A 72 12.50 12.59 -7.49
N GLU A 73 13.52 11.85 -7.05
CA GLU A 73 14.59 12.34 -6.16
C GLU A 73 14.05 12.97 -4.85
N LEU A 74 12.95 12.44 -4.33
CA LEU A 74 12.31 12.88 -3.08
C LEU A 74 12.65 11.95 -1.92
N SER A 75 12.59 12.48 -0.70
CA SER A 75 12.55 11.64 0.49
C SER A 75 11.21 10.88 0.55
N ASN A 76 11.19 9.72 1.23
CA ASN A 76 9.95 8.99 1.45
C ASN A 76 8.88 9.82 2.20
N PRO A 77 9.23 10.60 3.25
CA PRO A 77 8.28 11.54 3.87
C PRO A 77 7.72 12.58 2.90
N GLU A 78 8.56 13.14 2.03
CA GLU A 78 8.13 14.15 1.05
C GLU A 78 7.22 13.57 -0.02
N ALA A 79 7.56 12.40 -0.56
CA ALA A 79 6.67 11.67 -1.45
C ALA A 79 5.35 11.32 -0.75
N HIS A 80 5.38 10.90 0.52
CA HIS A 80 4.18 10.57 1.29
C HIS A 80 3.26 11.80 1.47
N ASN A 81 3.84 12.93 1.88
CA ASN A 81 3.12 14.19 2.06
C ASN A 81 2.49 14.69 0.76
N ARG A 82 3.21 14.56 -0.36
CA ARG A 82 2.65 14.83 -1.70
C ARG A 82 1.42 13.98 -1.99
N MET A 83 1.50 12.67 -1.75
CA MET A 83 0.36 11.76 -1.97
C MET A 83 -0.84 12.11 -1.08
N ILE A 84 -0.62 12.45 0.19
CA ILE A 84 -1.69 12.91 1.09
C ILE A 84 -2.29 14.23 0.61
N CYS A 85 -1.48 15.18 0.12
CA CYS A 85 -1.98 16.46 -0.39
C CYS A 85 -2.84 16.29 -1.66
N HIS A 86 -2.49 15.34 -2.53
CA HIS A 86 -3.19 15.10 -3.79
C HIS A 86 -4.43 14.21 -3.63
N TYR A 87 -4.33 13.13 -2.85
CA TYR A 87 -5.35 12.08 -2.81
C TYR A 87 -5.92 11.79 -1.41
N GLY A 88 -5.37 12.42 -0.37
CA GLY A 88 -5.80 12.26 1.01
C GLY A 88 -7.01 13.13 1.39
N TYR A 89 -7.31 13.13 2.69
CA TYR A 89 -8.50 13.77 3.25
C TYR A 89 -8.12 14.85 4.27
N PRO A 90 -8.81 16.00 4.32
CA PRO A 90 -8.55 17.02 5.32
C PRO A 90 -9.07 16.61 6.70
N VAL A 91 -8.50 17.19 7.75
CA VAL A 91 -9.04 17.15 9.11
C VAL A 91 -10.22 18.15 9.20
N ILE A 92 -11.37 17.68 9.69
CA ILE A 92 -12.57 18.48 9.89
C ILE A 92 -12.82 18.64 11.39
N ILE A 93 -12.88 19.87 11.88
CA ILE A 93 -13.17 20.20 13.29
C ILE A 93 -14.34 21.17 13.31
N GLY A 94 -15.40 20.84 14.06
CA GLY A 94 -16.59 21.69 14.16
C GLY A 94 -17.30 21.98 12.83
N GLY A 95 -17.20 21.05 11.86
CA GLY A 95 -17.77 21.20 10.52
C GLY A 95 -16.94 22.03 9.53
N GLY A 96 -15.78 22.55 9.96
CA GLY A 96 -14.86 23.31 9.10
C GLY A 96 -13.52 22.60 8.90
N LEU A 97 -12.81 22.95 7.82
CA LEU A 97 -11.43 22.51 7.61
C LEU A 97 -10.52 23.10 8.70
N ALA A 98 -9.76 22.24 9.38
CA ALA A 98 -8.71 22.67 10.29
C ALA A 98 -7.61 23.38 9.49
N ARG A 99 -7.28 24.61 9.88
CA ARG A 99 -6.30 25.46 9.20
C ARG A 99 -5.29 26.01 10.18
N THR A 100 -4.06 26.18 9.71
CA THR A 100 -2.99 26.79 10.49
C THR A 100 -2.18 27.77 9.61
N PRO A 101 -2.00 29.03 10.03
CA PRO A 101 -1.10 29.95 9.35
C PRO A 101 0.35 29.66 9.79
N LEU A 102 1.26 29.54 8.83
CA LEU A 102 2.69 29.39 9.09
C LEU A 102 3.48 30.42 8.26
N PRO A 103 4.69 30.85 8.71
CA PRO A 103 5.52 31.76 7.93
C PRO A 103 5.75 31.20 6.52
N ASP A 104 5.59 32.05 5.51
CA ASP A 104 5.74 31.70 4.09
C ASP A 104 7.23 31.75 3.70
N THR A 105 7.99 30.79 4.21
CA THR A 105 9.44 30.68 3.98
C THR A 105 9.81 29.29 3.47
N GLU A 106 10.89 29.19 2.69
CA GLU A 106 11.40 27.93 2.17
C GLU A 106 11.78 26.93 3.29
N GLU A 107 12.28 27.44 4.43
CA GLU A 107 12.63 26.60 5.57
C GLU A 107 11.38 25.91 6.15
N VAL A 108 10.28 26.65 6.27
CA VAL A 108 9.00 26.11 6.74
C VAL A 108 8.44 25.10 5.74
N ASP A 109 8.43 25.43 4.44
CA ASP A 109 7.96 24.52 3.40
C ASP A 109 8.75 23.20 3.39
N ARG A 110 10.08 23.25 3.50
CA ARG A 110 10.94 22.05 3.58
C ARG A 110 10.63 21.20 4.82
N LYS A 111 10.41 21.83 5.99
CA LYS A 111 10.04 21.13 7.23
C LYS A 111 8.70 20.44 7.09
N ILE A 112 7.70 21.12 6.51
CA ILE A 112 6.38 20.57 6.27
C ILE A 112 6.45 19.37 5.33
N LYS A 113 7.14 19.52 4.20
CA LYS A 113 7.30 18.44 3.21
C LYS A 113 7.94 17.19 3.82
N ASN A 114 8.84 17.33 4.78
CA ASN A 114 9.54 16.20 5.40
C ASN A 114 8.95 15.76 6.75
N ALA A 115 7.84 16.36 7.19
CA ALA A 115 7.21 16.01 8.45
C ALA A 115 6.57 14.62 8.40
N THR A 116 6.77 13.83 9.46
CA THR A 116 6.17 12.49 9.62
C THR A 116 5.03 12.45 10.64
N GLU A 117 4.96 13.46 11.52
CA GLU A 117 3.99 13.52 12.62
C GLU A 117 2.70 14.28 12.23
N TYR A 118 2.77 15.10 11.20
CA TYR A 118 1.65 15.90 10.71
C TYR A 118 1.74 16.09 9.20
N HIS A 119 0.60 16.38 8.57
CA HIS A 119 0.49 16.58 7.14
C HIS A 119 -0.24 17.89 6.86
N LEU A 120 0.36 18.76 6.06
CA LEU A 120 -0.19 20.07 5.73
C LEU A 120 -0.21 20.28 4.23
N LYS A 121 -1.37 20.72 3.72
CA LYS A 121 -1.54 21.13 2.33
C LYS A 121 -1.53 22.65 2.24
N SER A 122 -0.61 23.20 1.46
CA SER A 122 -0.52 24.64 1.22
C SER A 122 -1.77 25.15 0.49
N THR A 123 -2.12 26.40 0.77
CA THR A 123 -3.17 27.12 0.03
C THR A 123 -2.61 28.36 -0.64
N SER A 124 -3.41 28.98 -1.51
CA SER A 124 -3.10 30.28 -2.10
C SER A 124 -3.39 31.47 -1.17
N ASP A 125 -3.93 31.23 0.05
CA ASP A 125 -4.21 32.28 1.02
C ASP A 125 -2.93 32.69 1.75
N VAL A 126 -2.40 33.84 1.36
CA VAL A 126 -1.17 34.44 1.90
C VAL A 126 -1.47 35.84 2.42
N LYS A 127 -1.05 36.15 3.64
CA LYS A 127 -1.36 37.41 4.33
C LYS A 127 -0.14 37.97 5.04
N ALA A 128 0.02 39.28 5.01
CA ALA A 128 1.00 39.98 5.83
C ALA A 128 0.58 39.96 7.31
N GLY A 129 1.47 39.52 8.18
CA GLY A 129 1.35 39.58 9.63
C GLY A 129 1.62 40.99 10.16
N LYS A 130 1.13 41.26 11.38
CA LYS A 130 1.36 42.55 12.06
C LYS A 130 2.81 42.74 12.52
N ASP A 131 3.57 41.65 12.54
CA ASP A 131 5.00 41.56 12.85
C ASP A 131 5.89 41.74 11.62
N GLY A 132 5.31 42.02 10.44
CA GLY A 132 6.04 42.17 9.18
C GLY A 132 6.40 40.85 8.50
N VAL A 133 6.01 39.71 9.07
CA VAL A 133 6.23 38.38 8.47
C VAL A 133 5.05 38.02 7.57
N THR A 134 5.32 37.44 6.40
CA THR A 134 4.25 36.93 5.53
C THR A 134 3.88 35.50 5.95
N TYR A 135 2.58 35.22 6.08
CA TYR A 135 2.04 33.94 6.48
C TYR A 135 1.21 33.30 5.37
N ARG A 136 1.40 32.01 5.16
CA ARG A 136 0.55 31.18 4.29
C ARG A 136 -0.35 30.30 5.15
N THR A 137 -1.63 30.25 4.79
CA THR A 137 -2.58 29.33 5.41
C THR A 137 -2.39 27.92 4.85
N TYR A 138 -2.29 26.94 5.74
CA TYR A 138 -2.26 25.52 5.41
C TYR A 138 -3.52 24.83 5.90
N ILE A 139 -3.97 23.81 5.17
CA ILE A 139 -5.04 22.89 5.58
C ILE A 139 -4.40 21.66 6.21
N MET A 140 -4.86 21.28 7.40
CA MET A 140 -4.40 20.06 8.05
C MET A 140 -5.02 18.83 7.38
N MET A 141 -4.17 17.85 7.05
CA MET A 141 -4.56 16.62 6.37
C MET A 141 -4.50 15.44 7.35
N ARG A 142 -5.45 14.50 7.24
CA ARG A 142 -5.48 13.25 8.01
C ARG A 142 -4.33 12.35 7.58
N GLY A 143 -3.68 11.73 8.57
CA GLY A 143 -2.65 10.73 8.32
C GLY A 143 -3.24 9.45 7.74
N SER A 144 -2.48 8.81 6.85
CA SER A 144 -2.90 7.55 6.20
C SER A 144 -3.14 6.40 7.20
N SER A 145 -2.57 6.48 8.40
CA SER A 145 -2.81 5.55 9.52
C SER A 145 -4.25 5.57 10.03
N GLU A 146 -5.01 6.63 9.77
CA GLU A 146 -6.41 6.79 10.17
C GLU A 146 -7.38 6.40 9.05
N TYR A 147 -6.89 5.93 7.90
CA TYR A 147 -7.72 5.71 6.73
C TYR A 147 -8.48 4.39 6.83
N ASN A 148 -9.75 4.41 6.43
CA ASN A 148 -10.50 3.19 6.19
C ASN A 148 -10.06 2.53 4.86
N THR A 149 -10.64 1.37 4.53
CA THR A 149 -10.27 0.61 3.33
C THR A 149 -10.49 1.38 2.02
N GLU A 150 -11.57 2.14 1.90
CA GLU A 150 -11.89 2.92 0.69
C GLU A 150 -10.97 4.14 0.55
N GLU A 151 -10.69 4.82 1.67
CA GLU A 151 -9.77 5.95 1.73
C GLU A 151 -8.35 5.52 1.34
N MET A 152 -7.89 4.36 1.83
CA MET A 152 -6.60 3.78 1.46
C MET A 152 -6.57 3.32 0.00
N ALA A 153 -7.67 2.74 -0.51
CA ALA A 153 -7.79 2.36 -1.92
C ALA A 153 -7.60 3.59 -2.85
N ARG A 154 -8.22 4.72 -2.49
CA ARG A 154 -8.06 5.98 -3.24
C ARG A 154 -6.61 6.44 -3.26
N LEU A 155 -5.94 6.42 -2.11
CA LEU A 155 -4.54 6.83 -1.99
C LEU A 155 -3.63 5.94 -2.86
N ILE A 156 -3.82 4.62 -2.80
CA ILE A 156 -3.08 3.65 -3.63
C ILE A 156 -3.36 3.85 -5.13
N LYS A 157 -4.62 4.07 -5.50
CA LYS A 157 -4.99 4.33 -6.90
C LYS A 157 -4.31 5.60 -7.44
N GLY A 158 -4.25 6.66 -6.63
CA GLY A 158 -3.51 7.87 -6.95
C GLY A 158 -2.01 7.60 -7.13
N LEU A 159 -1.42 6.81 -6.24
CA LEU A 159 -0.01 6.41 -6.35
C LEU A 159 0.29 5.64 -7.63
N ILE A 160 -0.56 4.66 -7.97
CA ILE A 160 -0.42 3.89 -9.21
C ILE A 160 -0.52 4.80 -10.44
N SER A 161 -1.44 5.78 -10.42
CA SER A 161 -1.55 6.76 -11.51
C SER A 161 -0.25 7.56 -11.66
N GLU A 162 0.28 8.13 -10.57
CA GLU A 162 1.55 8.87 -10.65
C GLU A 162 2.69 7.95 -11.13
N CYS A 163 2.80 6.71 -10.63
CA CYS A 163 3.80 5.77 -11.12
C CYS A 163 3.72 5.55 -12.64
N LYS A 164 2.52 5.43 -13.21
CA LYS A 164 2.33 5.29 -14.66
C LYS A 164 2.71 6.56 -15.41
N ASP A 165 2.31 7.73 -14.90
CA ASP A 165 2.62 9.02 -15.51
C ASP A 165 4.14 9.27 -15.57
N TYR A 166 4.89 8.77 -14.58
CA TYR A 166 6.35 8.81 -14.56
C TYR A 166 7.03 7.60 -15.25
N GLY A 167 6.26 6.73 -15.91
CA GLY A 167 6.81 5.66 -16.76
C GLY A 167 7.26 4.38 -16.05
N ILE A 168 6.83 4.15 -14.80
CA ILE A 168 7.09 2.88 -14.10
C ILE A 168 6.25 1.78 -14.77
N PRO A 169 6.86 0.68 -15.25
CA PRO A 169 6.13 -0.37 -15.96
C PRO A 169 5.17 -1.12 -15.04
N ASP A 170 4.06 -1.62 -15.58
CA ASP A 170 3.02 -2.30 -14.80
C ASP A 170 3.53 -3.52 -14.00
N SER A 171 4.58 -4.20 -14.51
CA SER A 171 5.28 -5.30 -13.81
C SER A 171 6.00 -4.86 -12.54
N GLU A 172 6.42 -3.59 -12.47
CA GLU A 172 7.06 -3.00 -11.29
C GLU A 172 6.05 -2.34 -10.35
N ILE A 173 4.87 -1.98 -10.84
CA ILE A 173 3.77 -1.45 -10.01
C ILE A 173 3.16 -2.56 -9.16
N ALA A 174 2.90 -3.73 -9.76
CA ALA A 174 2.35 -4.87 -9.05
C ALA A 174 2.67 -6.17 -9.79
N THR A 175 3.09 -7.19 -9.02
CA THR A 175 3.14 -8.57 -9.50
C THR A 175 1.73 -9.07 -9.88
N PRO A 176 1.59 -10.14 -10.70
CA PRO A 176 0.28 -10.69 -11.04
C PRO A 176 -0.60 -11.04 -9.82
N ASP A 177 0.03 -11.51 -8.74
CA ASP A 177 -0.65 -11.79 -7.47
C ASP A 177 -1.15 -10.51 -6.78
N GLU A 178 -0.33 -9.46 -6.75
CA GLU A 178 -0.71 -8.16 -6.20
C GLU A 178 -1.81 -7.49 -7.04
N LYS A 179 -1.75 -7.58 -8.38
CA LYS A 179 -2.81 -7.09 -9.28
C LYS A 179 -4.16 -7.75 -8.97
N ARG A 180 -4.18 -9.08 -8.86
CA ARG A 180 -5.39 -9.84 -8.50
C ARG A 180 -5.96 -9.41 -7.14
N LEU A 181 -5.07 -9.15 -6.18
CA LEU A 181 -5.47 -8.77 -4.83
C LEU A 181 -5.95 -7.32 -4.73
N LEU A 182 -5.30 -6.41 -5.46
CA LEU A 182 -5.69 -5.00 -5.59
C LEU A 182 -7.07 -4.87 -6.23
N LYS A 183 -7.34 -5.66 -7.27
CA LYS A 183 -8.67 -5.74 -7.89
C LYS A 183 -9.72 -6.30 -6.94
N LYS A 184 -9.41 -7.39 -6.23
CA LYS A 184 -10.35 -8.07 -5.33
C LYS A 184 -10.69 -7.27 -4.06
N VAL A 185 -9.72 -6.60 -3.46
CA VAL A 185 -9.87 -5.95 -2.15
C VAL A 185 -10.18 -4.46 -2.28
N TYR A 186 -9.58 -3.81 -3.26
CA TYR A 186 -9.62 -2.35 -3.40
C TYR A 186 -10.31 -1.89 -4.70
N GLY A 187 -10.77 -2.82 -5.54
CA GLY A 187 -11.41 -2.50 -6.82
C GLY A 187 -10.49 -1.81 -7.82
N VAL A 188 -9.16 -1.92 -7.64
CA VAL A 188 -8.17 -1.27 -8.49
C VAL A 188 -7.75 -2.23 -9.60
N ASP A 189 -8.06 -1.90 -10.85
CA ASP A 189 -7.61 -2.63 -12.03
C ASP A 189 -6.31 -2.01 -12.55
N ILE A 190 -5.25 -2.81 -12.57
CA ILE A 190 -3.95 -2.43 -13.14
C ILE A 190 -3.82 -3.30 -14.38
N GLY A 191 -4.07 -2.67 -15.54
CA GLY A 191 -4.07 -3.29 -16.88
C GLY A 191 -3.02 -4.38 -17.09
#